data_AF-A0A1G2ZRS3-F1
#
_entry.id   AF-A0A1G2ZRS3-F1
#
_cell.length_a   1.000
_cell.length_b   1.000
_cell.length_c   1.000
_cell.angle_alpha   90.00
_cell.angle_beta   90.00
_cell.angle_gamma   90.00
#
_symmetry.space_group_name_H-M   'P 1'
#
loop_
_entity.id
_entity.type
_entity.pdbx_description
1 polymer ?
#
loop_
_entity_poly.entity_id
_entity_poly.type
_entity_poly.pdbx_seq_one_letter_code
_entity_poly.pdbx_strand_id
1 'polypeptide(L)'
;MQKNEWWSGIAPTGRDFDIRGREGVGKRIYCLQHDGGNLPYSLPVNIWDVQCLLNESSLQRLPFDADVQLRDDEVIIDITNESKSRILSGYVLTDTSHGARFGPVRPGATQQFRSKVQRIRGWGSYAAEYYRDPGPPGQGSGVTFKKENAFFAQGCVQRTQTLDAYLERGAAVVCVEYDQPAVSFGLEDRSCKLNHIQLVRLVVFPNAESHKGTK
;
A
#
# COMPACT_ATOMS: atom_id res chain seq x y z
N MET A 1 26.42 -23.60 6.40
CA MET A 1 26.56 -22.49 7.37
C MET A 1 27.67 -22.83 8.34
N GLN A 2 28.68 -21.96 8.46
CA GLN A 2 29.79 -22.17 9.38
C GLN A 2 29.44 -21.70 10.80
N LYS A 3 30.17 -22.21 11.81
CA LYS A 3 29.79 -22.16 13.23
C LYS A 3 29.86 -20.76 13.89
N ASN A 4 30.31 -19.72 13.19
CA ASN A 4 30.58 -18.38 13.75
C ASN A 4 30.06 -17.21 12.89
N GLU A 5 29.06 -17.43 12.04
CA GLU A 5 28.44 -16.35 11.26
C GLU A 5 27.43 -15.59 12.14
N TRP A 6 27.69 -14.30 12.39
CA TRP A 6 26.73 -13.36 12.98
C TRP A 6 26.32 -12.32 11.95
N TRP A 7 25.08 -11.84 12.04
CA TRP A 7 24.45 -11.00 11.02
C TRP A 7 24.10 -9.65 11.66
N SER A 8 24.28 -8.57 10.90
CA SER A 8 23.84 -7.22 11.26
C SER A 8 23.12 -6.61 10.06
N GLY A 9 21.93 -6.07 10.29
CA GLY A 9 21.15 -5.34 9.30
C GLY A 9 21.36 -3.84 9.46
N ILE A 10 21.49 -3.12 8.35
CA ILE A 10 21.58 -1.65 8.33
C ILE A 10 20.38 -1.13 7.55
N ALA A 11 19.52 -0.35 8.21
CA ALA A 11 18.50 0.45 7.56
C ALA A 11 19.00 1.91 7.44
N PRO A 12 18.85 2.57 6.27
CA PRO A 12 19.23 3.97 6.13
C PRO A 12 18.36 4.85 7.03
N THR A 13 18.99 5.74 7.80
CA THR A 13 18.29 6.70 8.66
C THR A 13 17.80 7.89 7.83
N GLY A 14 16.57 8.34 8.08
CA GLY A 14 15.82 9.25 7.21
C GLY A 14 16.40 10.66 6.98
N ARG A 15 17.53 11.04 7.60
CA ARG A 15 18.13 12.37 7.42
C ARG A 15 18.87 12.57 6.10
N ASP A 16 19.24 11.50 5.40
CA ASP A 16 20.06 11.57 4.18
C ASP A 16 19.27 11.70 2.87
N PHE A 17 17.94 11.67 2.93
CA PHE A 17 17.10 11.71 1.73
C PHE A 17 16.78 13.13 1.24
N ASP A 18 16.83 14.14 2.12
CA ASP A 18 16.36 15.50 1.79
C ASP A 18 17.38 16.31 0.95
N ILE A 19 18.63 15.85 0.89
CA ILE A 19 19.70 16.53 0.11
C ILE A 19 19.74 16.04 -1.36
N ARG A 20 19.02 14.96 -1.72
CA ARG A 20 19.28 14.18 -2.95
C ARG A 20 18.34 14.41 -4.12
N GLY A 21 17.66 15.56 -4.17
CA GLY A 21 16.71 15.89 -5.25
C GLY A 21 17.31 16.57 -6.50
N ARG A 22 18.59 16.96 -6.51
CA ARG A 22 19.11 17.90 -7.53
C ARG A 22 20.25 17.44 -8.43
N GLU A 23 20.96 16.34 -8.16
CA GLU A 23 22.12 15.95 -8.98
C GLU A 23 22.12 14.48 -9.37
N GLY A 24 22.49 14.23 -10.64
CA GLY A 24 22.25 13.01 -11.38
C GLY A 24 23.02 11.77 -10.91
N VAL A 25 22.44 10.62 -11.27
CA VAL A 25 23.01 9.27 -11.43
C VAL A 25 24.42 9.07 -10.84
N GLY A 26 24.47 8.78 -9.54
CA GLY A 26 25.67 8.34 -8.84
C GLY A 26 25.36 7.98 -7.38
N LYS A 27 24.78 6.80 -7.15
CA LYS A 27 24.34 6.36 -5.80
C LYS A 27 25.54 5.94 -4.95
N ARG A 28 26.10 6.86 -4.16
CA ARG A 28 26.95 6.51 -3.01
C ARG A 28 26.07 6.38 -1.77
N ILE A 29 26.02 5.18 -1.20
CA ILE A 29 25.45 4.91 0.11
C ILE A 29 26.56 5.21 1.12
N TYR A 30 26.31 6.12 2.06
CA TYR A 30 27.24 6.45 3.14
C TYR A 30 26.71 5.78 4.40
N CYS A 31 27.55 4.99 5.06
CA CYS A 31 27.23 4.37 6.34
C CYS A 31 28.02 5.10 7.43
N LEU A 32 27.33 5.70 8.40
CA LEU A 32 27.95 6.21 9.62
C LEU A 32 27.97 5.07 10.65
N GLN A 33 29.15 4.52 10.91
CA GLN A 33 29.35 3.62 12.04
C GLN A 33 29.45 4.43 13.33
N HIS A 34 28.82 3.94 14.40
CA HIS A 34 28.70 4.65 15.69
C HIS A 34 30.05 4.82 16.43
N ASP A 35 31.13 4.23 15.89
CA ASP A 35 32.51 4.30 16.39
C ASP A 35 33.37 5.38 15.70
N GLY A 36 32.81 6.14 14.74
CA GLY A 36 33.49 7.26 14.08
C GLY A 36 34.53 6.86 13.03
N GLY A 37 34.64 5.58 12.69
CA GLY A 37 35.51 5.09 11.63
C GLY A 37 34.84 5.14 10.26
N ASN A 38 35.52 5.71 9.25
CA ASN A 38 35.06 5.76 7.86
C ASN A 38 35.84 4.74 7.01
N LEU A 39 35.85 3.46 7.43
CA LEU A 39 36.48 2.38 6.65
C LEU A 39 35.43 1.74 5.74
N PRO A 40 35.59 1.79 4.40
CA PRO A 40 34.63 1.16 3.50
C PRO A 40 34.80 -0.36 3.57
N TYR A 41 33.99 -1.02 4.39
CA TYR A 41 33.73 -2.44 4.26
C TYR A 41 32.67 -2.64 3.18
N SER A 42 32.96 -3.46 2.16
CA SER A 42 31.96 -3.96 1.24
C SER A 42 31.05 -4.95 1.99
N LEU A 43 30.02 -4.43 2.66
CA LEU A 43 29.01 -5.25 3.29
C LEU A 43 28.02 -5.72 2.21
N PRO A 44 27.69 -7.02 2.14
CA PRO A 44 26.61 -7.47 1.27
C PRO A 44 25.33 -6.76 1.69
N VAL A 45 24.74 -6.02 0.74
CA VAL A 45 23.42 -5.39 0.94
C VAL A 45 22.42 -6.52 1.16
N ASN A 46 21.94 -6.65 2.39
CA ASN A 46 20.89 -7.59 2.71
C ASN A 46 19.57 -6.98 2.22
N ILE A 47 19.14 -7.38 1.02
CA ILE A 47 17.94 -6.87 0.33
C ILE A 47 16.64 -7.23 1.08
N TRP A 48 16.70 -8.06 2.12
CA TRP A 48 15.52 -8.52 2.89
C TRP A 48 14.73 -7.40 3.57
N ASP A 49 15.35 -6.25 3.84
CA ASP A 49 14.67 -5.09 4.43
C ASP A 49 14.32 -4.02 3.39
N VAL A 50 14.66 -4.25 2.12
CA VAL A 50 14.28 -3.35 1.03
C VAL A 50 12.91 -3.77 0.54
N GLN A 51 11.90 -2.92 0.79
CA GLN A 51 10.64 -2.95 0.05
C GLN A 51 10.94 -2.60 -1.41
N CYS A 52 11.42 -3.58 -2.17
CA CYS A 52 11.58 -3.46 -3.60
C CYS A 52 10.20 -3.60 -4.24
N LEU A 53 9.76 -2.57 -4.95
CA LEU A 53 8.74 -2.75 -5.97
C LEU A 53 9.34 -3.67 -7.04
N LEU A 54 8.98 -4.95 -7.01
CA LEU A 54 9.57 -5.97 -7.88
C LEU A 54 9.14 -5.80 -9.34
N ASN A 55 7.94 -5.27 -9.57
CA ASN A 55 7.43 -4.97 -10.89
C ASN A 55 6.37 -3.86 -10.81
N GLU A 56 6.35 -3.02 -11.83
CA GLU A 56 5.29 -2.07 -12.12
C GLU A 56 4.90 -2.22 -13.58
N SER A 57 3.64 -2.53 -13.85
CA SER A 57 3.11 -2.59 -15.20
C SER A 57 1.81 -1.82 -15.29
N SER A 58 1.57 -1.18 -16.43
CA SER A 58 0.27 -0.62 -16.73
C SER A 58 -0.71 -1.77 -16.96
N LEU A 59 -1.81 -1.76 -16.20
CA LEU A 59 -2.92 -2.67 -16.45
C LEU A 59 -3.89 -1.99 -17.41
N GLN A 60 -4.19 -2.63 -18.54
CA GLN A 60 -5.22 -2.14 -19.47
C GLN A 60 -6.62 -2.16 -18.84
N ARG A 61 -6.85 -3.08 -17.91
CA ARG A 61 -8.08 -3.27 -17.18
C ARG A 61 -7.77 -3.76 -15.77
N LEU A 62 -8.45 -3.21 -14.77
CA LEU A 62 -8.30 -3.69 -13.39
C LEU A 62 -8.99 -5.06 -13.22
N PRO A 63 -8.55 -5.88 -12.25
CA PRO A 63 -9.15 -7.20 -11.99
C PRO A 63 -10.55 -7.14 -11.34
N PHE A 64 -11.11 -5.94 -11.17
CA PHE A 64 -12.49 -5.73 -10.74
C PHE A 64 -13.00 -4.41 -11.30
N ASP A 65 -14.32 -4.29 -11.31
CA ASP A 65 -15.05 -3.05 -11.56
C ASP A 65 -15.95 -2.71 -10.34
N ALA A 66 -16.27 -1.44 -10.16
CA ALA A 66 -17.13 -0.99 -9.07
C ALA A 66 -17.96 0.23 -9.45
N ASP A 67 -19.23 0.20 -9.07
CA ASP A 67 -20.11 1.38 -9.03
C ASP A 67 -20.37 1.74 -7.56
N VAL A 68 -20.32 3.03 -7.25
CA VAL A 68 -20.47 3.55 -5.90
C VAL A 68 -21.54 4.63 -5.89
N GLN A 69 -22.50 4.49 -4.98
CA GLN A 69 -23.48 5.51 -4.66
C GLN A 69 -23.29 5.95 -3.21
N LEU A 70 -23.29 7.27 -3.00
CA LEU A 70 -23.27 7.88 -1.68
C LEU A 70 -24.69 8.36 -1.36
N ARG A 71 -25.26 7.91 -0.24
CA ARG A 71 -26.57 8.33 0.25
C ARG A 71 -26.47 8.66 1.73
N ASP A 72 -26.56 9.95 2.08
CA ASP A 72 -26.47 10.41 3.46
C ASP A 72 -25.25 9.85 4.21
N ASP A 73 -25.46 8.95 5.18
CA ASP A 73 -24.44 8.25 5.96
C ASP A 73 -24.14 6.83 5.46
N GLU A 74 -24.56 6.47 4.24
CA GLU A 74 -24.40 5.14 3.66
C GLU A 74 -23.63 5.16 2.33
N VAL A 75 -22.81 4.13 2.14
CA VAL A 75 -22.20 3.76 0.86
C VAL A 75 -22.90 2.51 0.34
N ILE A 76 -23.39 2.59 -0.89
CA ILE A 76 -23.84 1.43 -1.65
C ILE A 76 -22.79 1.17 -2.72
N ILE A 77 -22.22 -0.03 -2.74
CA ILE A 77 -21.24 -0.44 -3.73
C ILE A 77 -21.70 -1.70 -4.44
N ASP A 78 -21.73 -1.63 -5.76
CA ASP A 78 -21.83 -2.80 -6.64
C ASP A 78 -20.44 -3.15 -7.13
N ILE A 79 -19.90 -4.29 -6.70
CA ILE A 79 -18.54 -4.72 -7.07
C ILE A 79 -18.59 -5.98 -7.92
N THR A 80 -17.91 -5.93 -9.07
CA THR A 80 -17.75 -7.06 -9.99
C THR A 80 -16.31 -7.55 -9.94
N ASN A 81 -16.09 -8.75 -9.40
CA ASN A 81 -14.77 -9.39 -9.39
C ASN A 81 -14.52 -10.10 -10.73
N GLU A 82 -13.67 -9.54 -11.56
CA GLU A 82 -13.37 -10.05 -12.91
C GLU A 82 -12.15 -10.98 -12.93
N SER A 83 -11.51 -11.17 -11.78
CA SER A 83 -10.34 -12.02 -11.63
C SER A 83 -10.72 -13.49 -11.40
N LYS A 84 -9.72 -14.35 -11.51
CA LYS A 84 -9.81 -15.77 -11.09
C LYS A 84 -9.63 -15.96 -9.59
N SER A 85 -9.24 -14.91 -8.87
CA SER A 85 -8.96 -14.94 -7.43
C SER A 85 -10.11 -14.33 -6.64
N ARG A 86 -10.32 -14.83 -5.42
CA ARG A 86 -11.37 -14.29 -4.55
C ARG A 86 -10.92 -12.94 -4.00
N ILE A 87 -11.83 -11.97 -3.95
CA ILE A 87 -11.65 -10.78 -3.10
C ILE A 87 -11.97 -11.21 -1.67
N LEU A 88 -11.00 -11.08 -0.76
CA LEU A 88 -11.16 -11.43 0.66
C LEU A 88 -11.95 -10.38 1.41
N SER A 89 -11.59 -9.12 1.18
CA SER A 89 -12.20 -7.96 1.81
C SER A 89 -11.92 -6.72 0.98
N GLY A 90 -12.67 -5.67 1.24
CA GLY A 90 -12.34 -4.36 0.72
C GLY A 90 -12.98 -3.24 1.52
N TYR A 91 -12.68 -2.03 1.12
CA TYR A 91 -13.27 -0.83 1.65
C TYR A 91 -13.36 0.26 0.57
N VAL A 92 -14.31 1.16 0.75
CA VAL A 92 -14.48 2.36 -0.07
C VAL A 92 -14.13 3.53 0.81
N LEU A 93 -13.13 4.33 0.41
CA LEU A 93 -12.87 5.63 1.02
C LEU A 93 -13.76 6.66 0.32
N THR A 94 -14.45 7.47 1.12
CA THR A 94 -15.28 8.60 0.65
C THR A 94 -14.58 9.94 0.89
N ASP A 95 -13.65 9.96 1.84
CA ASP A 95 -12.70 11.06 2.08
C ASP A 95 -11.39 10.49 2.67
N THR A 96 -10.51 11.36 3.17
CA THR A 96 -9.20 10.98 3.75
C THR A 96 -9.28 10.26 5.11
N SER A 97 -10.47 10.11 5.69
CA SER A 97 -10.71 9.62 7.04
C SER A 97 -12.02 8.84 7.24
N HIS A 98 -12.88 8.78 6.24
CA HIS A 98 -14.15 8.06 6.28
C HIS A 98 -14.32 7.11 5.10
N GLY A 99 -15.09 6.06 5.35
CA GLY A 99 -15.41 5.08 4.34
C GLY A 99 -16.29 3.96 4.86
N ALA A 100 -16.50 2.96 4.02
CA ALA A 100 -17.27 1.77 4.36
C ALA A 100 -16.48 0.50 4.01
N ARG A 101 -16.62 -0.56 4.82
CA ARG A 101 -16.00 -1.85 4.56
C ARG A 101 -17.01 -2.79 3.90
N PHE A 102 -16.53 -3.66 3.04
CA PHE A 102 -17.35 -4.71 2.45
C PHE A 102 -16.67 -6.08 2.55
N GLY A 103 -17.48 -7.11 2.42
CA GLY A 103 -17.09 -8.50 2.61
C GLY A 103 -16.43 -9.12 1.37
N PRO A 104 -16.24 -10.44 1.38
CA PRO A 104 -15.61 -11.14 0.28
C PRO A 104 -16.50 -11.20 -0.97
N VAL A 105 -15.87 -11.24 -2.15
CA VAL A 105 -16.54 -11.41 -3.46
C VAL A 105 -15.90 -12.57 -4.21
N ARG A 106 -16.72 -13.53 -4.66
CA ARG A 106 -16.24 -14.72 -5.39
C ARG A 106 -15.66 -14.34 -6.76
N PRO A 107 -14.73 -15.14 -7.32
CA PRO A 107 -14.27 -14.96 -8.70
C PRO A 107 -15.45 -14.93 -9.68
N GLY A 108 -15.45 -13.98 -10.62
CA GLY A 108 -16.48 -13.82 -11.65
C GLY A 108 -17.85 -13.36 -11.14
N ALA A 109 -17.99 -12.99 -9.86
CA ALA A 109 -19.28 -12.60 -9.28
C ALA A 109 -19.42 -11.07 -9.16
N THR A 110 -20.66 -10.61 -9.29
CA THR A 110 -21.07 -9.25 -8.92
C THR A 110 -21.85 -9.30 -7.61
N GLN A 111 -21.53 -8.42 -6.67
CA GLN A 111 -22.20 -8.36 -5.38
C GLN A 111 -22.41 -6.92 -4.93
N GLN A 112 -23.61 -6.64 -4.44
CA GLN A 112 -23.95 -5.36 -3.82
C GLN A 112 -23.68 -5.41 -2.32
N PHE A 113 -23.11 -4.34 -1.78
CA PHE A 113 -23.00 -4.10 -0.36
C PHE A 113 -23.58 -2.73 -0.02
N ARG A 114 -24.31 -2.67 1.09
CA ARG A 114 -24.76 -1.43 1.72
C ARG A 114 -24.12 -1.35 3.09
N SER A 115 -23.47 -0.24 3.40
CA SER A 115 -22.74 -0.10 4.66
C SER A 115 -22.68 1.36 5.09
N LYS A 116 -22.80 1.57 6.40
CA LYS A 116 -22.64 2.91 6.97
C LYS A 116 -21.22 3.42 6.80
N VAL A 117 -21.12 4.70 6.48
CA VAL A 117 -19.88 5.46 6.53
C VAL A 117 -19.43 5.51 7.97
N GLN A 118 -18.19 5.09 8.19
CA GLN A 118 -17.53 5.10 9.47
C GLN A 118 -16.14 5.68 9.31
N ARG A 119 -15.53 6.07 10.44
CA ARG A 119 -14.14 6.50 10.43
C ARG A 119 -13.25 5.32 10.04
N ILE A 120 -12.51 5.46 8.95
CA ILE A 120 -11.47 4.52 8.51
C ILE A 120 -10.18 5.32 8.46
N ARG A 121 -9.10 4.80 9.06
CA ARG A 121 -7.79 5.45 8.93
C ARG A 121 -7.41 5.49 7.45
N GLY A 122 -7.50 6.66 6.82
CA GLY A 122 -7.04 6.89 5.46
C GLY A 122 -5.54 7.17 5.41
N TRP A 123 -5.02 7.38 4.21
CA TRP A 123 -3.59 7.31 3.95
C TRP A 123 -2.77 8.44 4.61
N GLY A 124 -3.29 9.67 4.64
CA GLY A 124 -2.61 10.79 5.30
C GLY A 124 -2.27 10.54 6.78
N SER A 125 -3.07 9.75 7.49
CA SER A 125 -2.81 9.39 8.90
C SER A 125 -1.65 8.39 9.07
N TYR A 126 -1.41 7.52 8.09
CA TYR A 126 -0.34 6.52 8.13
C TYR A 126 1.03 7.13 7.81
N ALA A 127 1.11 8.05 6.84
CA ALA A 127 2.36 8.71 6.50
C ALA A 127 2.92 9.52 7.69
N ALA A 128 2.04 10.19 8.45
CA ALA A 128 2.46 10.97 9.62
C ALA A 128 3.05 10.09 10.72
N GLU A 129 2.46 8.92 11.01
CA GLU A 129 2.98 7.98 12.02
C GLU A 129 4.30 7.32 11.54
N TYR A 130 4.39 6.93 10.27
CA TYR A 130 5.55 6.21 9.74
C TYR A 130 6.81 7.09 9.64
N TYR A 131 6.66 8.38 9.29
CA TYR A 131 7.79 9.27 9.05
C TYR A 131 8.13 10.20 10.23
N ARG A 132 7.24 10.41 11.21
CA ARG A 132 7.52 11.36 12.32
C ARG A 132 8.23 10.76 13.52
N ASP A 133 8.16 9.45 13.75
CA ASP A 133 8.67 8.89 15.01
C ASP A 133 9.34 7.52 14.80
N PRO A 134 10.59 7.48 14.31
CA PRO A 134 11.43 6.33 14.57
C PRO A 134 11.66 6.33 16.07
N GLY A 135 10.86 5.54 16.80
CA GLY A 135 10.93 5.45 18.25
C GLY A 135 12.36 5.25 18.76
N PRO A 136 12.63 5.58 20.04
CA PRO A 136 13.98 5.61 20.58
C PRO A 136 14.74 4.30 20.31
N PRO A 137 16.01 4.37 19.90
CA PRO A 137 16.80 3.19 19.57
C PRO A 137 16.89 2.27 20.80
N GLY A 138 16.41 1.03 20.67
CA GLY A 138 16.52 -0.01 21.69
C GLY A 138 15.21 -0.59 22.23
N GLN A 139 14.06 0.03 21.96
CA GLN A 139 12.77 -0.67 22.08
C GLN A 139 12.54 -1.41 20.78
N GLY A 140 12.57 -2.75 20.82
CA GLY A 140 12.33 -3.60 19.65
C GLY A 140 11.13 -3.07 18.88
N SER A 141 11.39 -2.51 17.70
CA SER A 141 10.37 -1.92 16.86
C SER A 141 9.58 -3.09 16.27
N GLY A 142 8.65 -3.62 17.07
CA GLY A 142 7.61 -4.56 16.66
C GLY A 142 6.61 -3.85 15.76
N VAL A 143 7.11 -3.17 14.71
CA VAL A 143 6.32 -2.62 13.62
C VAL A 143 5.73 -3.83 12.95
N THR A 144 4.55 -4.23 13.42
CA THR A 144 3.76 -5.25 12.78
C THR A 144 3.47 -4.74 11.38
N PHE A 145 4.03 -5.42 10.38
CA PHE A 145 3.82 -5.04 8.99
C PHE A 145 2.33 -5.05 8.69
N LYS A 146 1.78 -3.85 8.44
CA LYS A 146 0.40 -3.69 7.96
C LYS A 146 0.47 -3.73 6.44
N LYS A 147 -0.43 -4.48 5.80
CA LYS A 147 -0.48 -4.56 4.33
C LYS A 147 -0.64 -3.18 3.68
N GLU A 148 -1.30 -2.25 4.35
CA GLU A 148 -1.48 -0.86 3.93
C GLU A 148 -0.16 -0.07 3.85
N ASN A 149 0.91 -0.53 4.51
CA ASN A 149 2.24 0.06 4.38
C ASN A 149 2.74 0.00 2.92
N ALA A 150 2.25 -0.96 2.11
CA ALA A 150 2.58 -1.05 0.69
C ALA A 150 2.16 0.19 -0.12
N PHE A 151 1.17 0.96 0.35
CA PHE A 151 0.75 2.20 -0.31
C PHE A 151 1.75 3.35 -0.13
N PHE A 152 2.67 3.25 0.83
CA PHE A 152 3.70 4.25 1.12
C PHE A 152 5.11 3.80 0.73
N ALA A 153 5.25 2.64 0.11
CA ALA A 153 6.50 2.26 -0.54
C ALA A 153 6.90 3.34 -1.56
N GLN A 154 8.20 3.60 -1.71
CA GLN A 154 8.72 4.75 -2.47
C GLN A 154 8.15 4.85 -3.91
N GLY A 155 7.84 3.74 -4.58
CA GLY A 155 7.20 3.71 -5.91
C GLY A 155 5.68 3.90 -5.93
N CYS A 156 5.03 3.88 -4.76
CA CYS A 156 3.58 4.04 -4.60
C CYS A 156 3.18 5.42 -4.07
N VAL A 157 4.09 6.17 -3.43
CA VAL A 157 3.79 7.43 -2.72
C VAL A 157 3.08 8.44 -3.63
N GLN A 158 3.63 8.73 -4.82
CA GLN A 158 3.03 9.70 -5.74
C GLN A 158 1.60 9.30 -6.17
N ARG A 159 1.36 8.00 -6.38
CA ARG A 159 0.03 7.49 -6.69
C ARG A 159 -0.92 7.65 -5.50
N THR A 160 -0.46 7.35 -4.30
CA THR A 160 -1.26 7.52 -3.08
C THR A 160 -1.66 8.97 -2.87
N GLN A 161 -0.72 9.91 -3.05
CA GLN A 161 -1.01 11.36 -3.03
C GLN A 161 -2.00 11.78 -4.12
N THR A 162 -1.90 11.18 -5.32
CA THR A 162 -2.85 11.44 -6.41
C THR A 162 -4.26 10.94 -6.05
N LEU A 163 -4.37 9.77 -5.41
CA LEU A 163 -5.65 9.24 -4.94
C LEU A 163 -6.26 10.12 -3.83
N ASP A 164 -5.45 10.63 -2.91
CA ASP A 164 -5.89 11.62 -1.91
C ASP A 164 -6.49 12.86 -2.59
N ALA A 165 -5.82 13.40 -3.63
CA ALA A 165 -6.32 14.53 -4.39
C ALA A 165 -7.63 14.23 -5.15
N TYR A 166 -7.88 12.96 -5.54
CA TYR A 166 -9.17 12.56 -6.11
C TYR A 166 -10.26 12.50 -5.03
N LEU A 167 -9.96 11.99 -3.84
CA LEU A 167 -10.90 11.99 -2.70
C LEU A 167 -11.31 13.42 -2.33
N GLU A 168 -10.37 14.37 -2.30
CA GLU A 168 -10.67 15.80 -2.04
C GLU A 168 -11.58 16.43 -3.10
N ARG A 169 -11.68 15.84 -4.29
CA ARG A 169 -12.55 16.29 -5.40
C ARG A 169 -13.89 15.56 -5.45
N GLY A 170 -14.22 14.80 -4.42
CA GLY A 170 -15.48 14.06 -4.32
C GLY A 170 -15.50 12.72 -5.07
N ALA A 171 -14.34 12.21 -5.50
CA ALA A 171 -14.25 10.81 -5.91
C ALA A 171 -14.35 9.89 -4.68
N ALA A 172 -14.68 8.63 -4.92
CA ALA A 172 -14.48 7.55 -3.97
C ALA A 172 -13.31 6.66 -4.44
N VAL A 173 -12.62 6.03 -3.50
CA VAL A 173 -11.56 5.06 -3.83
C VAL A 173 -11.88 3.70 -3.26
N VAL A 174 -12.12 2.73 -4.15
CA VAL A 174 -12.39 1.34 -3.81
C VAL A 174 -11.08 0.59 -3.70
N CYS A 175 -10.82 0.03 -2.52
CA CYS A 175 -9.64 -0.76 -2.21
C CYS A 175 -10.04 -2.22 -1.97
N VAL A 176 -9.39 -3.15 -2.66
CA VAL A 176 -9.64 -4.59 -2.51
C VAL A 176 -8.37 -5.35 -2.21
N GLU A 177 -8.53 -6.44 -1.48
CA GLU A 177 -7.50 -7.43 -1.19
C GLU A 177 -7.89 -8.77 -1.81
N TYR A 178 -6.97 -9.35 -2.57
CA TYR A 178 -7.15 -10.67 -3.17
C TYR A 178 -6.49 -11.79 -2.36
N ASP A 179 -7.14 -12.94 -2.36
CA ASP A 179 -6.59 -14.19 -1.81
C ASP A 179 -5.60 -14.81 -2.80
N GLN A 180 -4.33 -14.91 -2.38
CA GLN A 180 -3.25 -15.63 -3.07
C GLN A 180 -3.32 -15.55 -4.61
N PRO A 181 -3.31 -14.34 -5.20
CA PRO A 181 -3.34 -14.23 -6.65
C PRO A 181 -2.05 -14.78 -7.23
N ALA A 182 -2.15 -15.28 -8.47
CA ALA A 182 -1.00 -15.80 -9.18
C ALA A 182 0.11 -14.74 -9.21
N VAL A 183 1.32 -15.14 -8.81
CA VAL A 183 2.50 -14.27 -8.87
C VAL A 183 2.89 -14.11 -10.34
N SER A 184 3.05 -12.88 -10.80
CA SER A 184 3.34 -12.57 -12.21
C SER A 184 4.81 -12.80 -12.60
N PHE A 185 5.65 -13.24 -11.67
CA PHE A 185 7.06 -13.56 -11.86
C PHE A 185 7.46 -14.71 -10.92
N GLY A 186 8.49 -15.45 -11.29
CA GLY A 186 9.06 -16.53 -10.49
C GLY A 186 10.54 -16.28 -10.20
N LEU A 187 11.04 -16.89 -9.12
CA LEU A 187 12.49 -17.01 -8.88
C LEU A 187 12.90 -18.43 -9.29
N GLU A 188 13.96 -18.54 -10.10
CA GLU A 188 14.61 -19.82 -10.38
C GLU A 188 15.17 -20.42 -9.08
N ASP A 189 15.10 -21.75 -8.94
CA ASP A 189 15.63 -22.51 -7.81
C ASP A 189 15.27 -21.96 -6.42
N ARG A 190 14.03 -21.50 -6.26
CA ARG A 190 13.55 -20.91 -5.00
C ARG A 190 13.68 -21.88 -3.82
N SER A 191 14.26 -21.41 -2.72
CA SER A 191 14.38 -22.13 -1.44
C SER A 191 13.51 -21.52 -0.33
N CYS A 192 12.68 -20.52 -0.64
CA CYS A 192 11.85 -19.81 0.33
C CYS A 192 10.33 -20.00 0.12
N LYS A 193 9.55 -19.79 1.19
CA LYS A 193 8.09 -19.68 1.13
C LYS A 193 7.70 -18.23 0.86
N LEU A 194 6.76 -18.01 -0.05
CA LEU A 194 6.23 -16.68 -0.36
C LEU A 194 4.80 -16.55 0.16
N ASN A 195 4.51 -15.43 0.82
CA ASN A 195 3.15 -14.99 1.06
C ASN A 195 2.87 -13.81 0.13
N HIS A 196 2.00 -14.00 -0.85
CA HIS A 196 1.67 -12.98 -1.85
C HIS A 196 0.29 -12.41 -1.58
N ILE A 197 0.24 -11.10 -1.32
CA ILE A 197 -0.98 -10.33 -1.15
C ILE A 197 -1.04 -9.31 -2.27
N GLN A 198 -2.12 -9.27 -3.04
CA GLN A 198 -2.36 -8.22 -4.03
C GLN A 198 -3.41 -7.26 -3.48
N LEU A 199 -3.04 -5.98 -3.49
CA LEU A 199 -3.92 -4.88 -3.17
C LEU A 199 -4.20 -4.11 -4.45
N VAL A 200 -5.46 -3.80 -4.72
CA VAL A 200 -5.86 -3.02 -5.89
C VAL A 200 -6.72 -1.85 -5.46
N ARG A 201 -6.49 -0.69 -6.07
CA ARG A 201 -7.18 0.57 -5.78
C ARG A 201 -7.79 1.10 -7.07
N LEU A 202 -9.08 1.41 -7.05
CA LEU A 202 -9.83 1.97 -8.17
C LEU A 202 -10.46 3.29 -7.74
N VAL A 203 -10.21 4.35 -8.50
CA VAL A 203 -10.92 5.63 -8.35
C VAL A 203 -12.24 5.51 -9.10
N VAL A 204 -13.33 5.87 -8.43
CA VAL A 204 -14.66 5.95 -9.02
C VAL A 204 -15.26 7.30 -8.68
N PHE A 205 -16.06 7.87 -9.58
CA PHE A 205 -16.84 9.06 -9.27
C PHE A 205 -18.24 8.60 -8.90
N PRO A 206 -18.68 8.81 -7.63
CA PRO A 206 -19.96 8.31 -7.21
C PRO A 206 -21.09 8.86 -8.06
N ASN A 207 -22.04 8.00 -8.40
CA ASN A 207 -23.24 8.43 -9.10
C ASN A 207 -24.05 9.34 -8.17
N ALA A 208 -24.23 10.59 -8.59
CA ALA A 208 -25.18 11.48 -7.95
C ALA A 208 -26.58 10.92 -8.25
N GLU A 209 -27.20 10.24 -7.29
CA GLU A 209 -28.64 10.17 -7.34
C GLU A 209 -29.15 11.60 -7.16
N SER A 210 -29.58 12.19 -8.26
CA SER A 210 -30.36 13.41 -8.27
C SER A 210 -31.44 13.27 -7.21
N HIS A 211 -31.41 14.11 -6.18
CA HIS A 211 -32.56 14.40 -5.32
C HIS A 211 -33.74 14.83 -6.21
N LYS A 212 -34.42 13.85 -6.81
CA LYS A 212 -35.73 14.01 -7.43
C LYS A 212 -36.74 13.52 -6.41
N GLY A 213 -37.13 14.44 -5.54
CA GLY A 213 -38.24 14.29 -4.62
C GLY A 213 -38.09 15.29 -3.48
N THR A 214 -39.04 16.16 -3.17
CA THR A 214 -40.37 16.44 -3.72
C THR A 214 -40.68 17.87 -3.23
N LYS A 215 -41.40 18.66 -4.03
CA LYS A 215 -41.91 19.98 -3.61
C LYS A 215 -42.71 19.90 -2.31
#